data_AF-A0A3B9A8J0-F1
#
_entry.id   AF-A0A3B9A8J0-F1
#
_cell.length_a   1.000
_cell.length_b   1.000
_cell.length_c   1.000
_cell.angle_alpha   90.00
_cell.angle_beta   90.00
_cell.angle_gamma   90.00
#
_symmetry.space_group_name_H-M   'P 1'
#
loop_
_entity.id
_entity.type
_entity.pdbx_description
1 polymer ?
#
loop_
_entity_poly.entity_id
_entity_poly.type
_entity_poly.pdbx_seq_one_letter_code
_entity_poly.pdbx_strand_id
1 'polypeptide(L)' 'VWLNPPPIPLSTEELDTVFALPYARVPHPKYQGRRIPAYEMIRFSVNIMRGCFGGCTFCSITEHEGRI' A
#
# COMPACT_ATOMS: atom_id res chain seq x y z
N VAL A 1 21.20 17.57 -3.53
CA VAL A 1 20.23 16.46 -3.66
C VAL A 1 19.00 17.03 -4.34
N TRP A 2 18.72 16.63 -5.59
CA TRP A 2 17.47 16.97 -6.25
C TRP A 2 16.41 16.00 -5.70
N LEU A 3 15.50 16.50 -4.87
CA LEU A 3 14.41 15.71 -4.32
C LEU A 3 13.14 16.13 -5.05
N ASN A 4 12.41 15.17 -5.61
CA ASN A 4 11.12 15.44 -6.21
C ASN A 4 10.18 15.97 -5.10
N PRO A 5 9.43 17.06 -5.33
CA PRO A 5 8.47 17.54 -4.34
C PRO A 5 7.46 16.43 -4.03
N PRO A 6 6.98 16.34 -2.78
CA PRO A 6 5.99 15.33 -2.42
C PRO A 6 4.72 15.51 -3.27
N PRO A 7 4.08 14.42 -3.70
CA PRO A 7 2.81 14.50 -4.40
C PRO A 7 1.76 15.15 -3.51
N ILE A 8 0.85 15.91 -4.14
CA ILE A 8 -0.31 16.49 -3.46
C ILE A 8 -1.22 15.32 -3.01
N PRO A 9 -1.77 15.35 -1.79
CA PRO A 9 -2.68 14.30 -1.33
C PRO A 9 -3.91 14.24 -2.24
N LEU A 10 -4.26 13.01 -2.63
CA LEU A 10 -5.47 12.72 -3.41
C LEU A 10 -6.72 13.02 -2.58
N SER A 11 -7.80 13.43 -3.25
CA SER A 11 -9.13 13.46 -2.66
C SER A 11 -9.61 12.05 -2.33
N THR A 12 -10.65 11.94 -1.49
CA THR A 12 -11.23 10.64 -1.11
C THR A 12 -11.72 9.87 -2.33
N GLU A 13 -12.38 10.55 -3.27
CA GLU A 13 -12.92 9.97 -4.49
C GLU A 13 -11.83 9.47 -5.44
N GLU A 14 -10.73 10.22 -5.57
CA GLU A 14 -9.57 9.79 -6.35
C GLU A 14 -8.91 8.57 -5.72
N LEU A 15 -8.76 8.56 -4.39
CA LEU A 15 -8.19 7.44 -3.67
C LEU A 15 -9.06 6.18 -3.79
N ASP A 16 -10.38 6.31 -3.65
CA ASP A 16 -11.34 5.21 -3.89
C ASP A 16 -11.19 4.63 -5.29
N THR A 17 -11.04 5.49 -6.29
CA THR A 17 -10.85 5.09 -7.69
C THR A 17 -9.58 4.27 -7.87
N VAL A 18 -8.47 4.68 -7.25
CA VAL A 18 -7.19 3.95 -7.29
C VAL A 18 -7.35 2.56 -6.66
N PHE A 19 -7.96 2.47 -5.48
CA PHE A 19 -8.15 1.17 -4.79
C PHE A 19 -9.18 0.26 -5.48
N ALA A 20 -10.08 0.83 -6.29
CA ALA A 20 -11.08 0.10 -7.08
C ALA A 20 -10.51 -0.51 -8.37
N LEU A 21 -9.28 -0.15 -8.78
CA LEU A 21 -8.65 -0.73 -9.96
C LEU A 21 -8.58 -2.27 -9.86
N PRO A 22 -8.66 -2.99 -11.01
CA PRO A 22 -8.71 -4.44 -11.06
C PRO A 22 -7.34 -5.08 -10.81
N TYR A 23 -6.78 -4.84 -9.62
CA TYR A 23 -5.54 -5.47 -9.20
C TYR A 23 -5.71 -7.00 -9.13
N ALA A 24 -4.67 -7.71 -9.58
CA ALA A 24 -4.67 -9.17 -9.60
C ALA A 24 -4.80 -9.79 -8.19
N ARG A 25 -4.37 -9.07 -7.14
CA ARG A 25 -4.38 -9.52 -5.72
C ARG A 25 -3.76 -10.90 -5.48
N VAL A 26 -2.91 -11.34 -6.41
CA VAL A 26 -2.15 -12.60 -6.36
C VAL A 26 -0.68 -12.31 -6.66
N PRO A 27 0.24 -13.20 -6.26
CA PRO A 27 1.66 -13.03 -6.55
C PRO A 27 1.92 -12.99 -8.05
N HIS A 28 2.92 -12.19 -8.45
CA HIS A 28 3.33 -12.09 -9.84
C HIS A 28 3.73 -13.48 -10.39
N PRO A 29 3.37 -13.85 -11.64
CA PRO A 29 3.65 -15.17 -12.22
C PRO A 29 5.12 -15.61 -12.15
N LYS A 30 6.05 -14.65 -12.18
CA LYS A 30 7.50 -14.87 -11.96
C LYS A 30 7.83 -15.68 -10.70
N TYR A 31 7.01 -15.61 -9.66
CA TYR A 31 7.22 -16.31 -8.39
C TYR A 31 6.43 -17.62 -8.28
N GLN A 32 5.85 -18.11 -9.38
CA GLN A 32 5.10 -19.36 -9.39
C GLN A 32 5.94 -20.53 -8.88
N GLY A 33 5.32 -21.37 -8.04
CA GLY A 33 6.00 -22.50 -7.39
C GLY A 33 6.88 -22.12 -6.19
N ARG A 34 7.03 -20.83 -5.86
CA ARG A 34 7.73 -20.39 -4.65
C ARG A 34 6.74 -20.03 -3.56
N ARG A 35 7.07 -20.44 -2.33
CA ARG A 35 6.33 -20.02 -1.14
C ARG A 35 6.74 -18.58 -0.78
N ILE A 36 5.75 -17.70 -0.64
CA ILE A 36 5.95 -16.30 -0.22
C ILE A 36 5.28 -16.13 1.15
N PRO A 37 6.04 -16.19 2.26
CA PRO A 37 5.47 -16.10 3.61
C PRO A 37 4.63 -14.83 3.83
N ALA A 38 5.08 -13.69 3.32
CA ALA A 38 4.34 -12.43 3.41
C ALA A 38 2.96 -12.52 2.74
N TYR A 39 2.86 -13.17 1.57
CA TYR A 39 1.58 -13.34 0.88
C TYR A 39 0.63 -14.27 1.64
N GLU A 40 1.14 -15.36 2.23
CA GLU A 40 0.31 -16.27 3.03
C GLU A 40 -0.32 -15.58 4.24
N MET A 41 0.40 -14.64 4.86
CA MET A 41 -0.11 -13.87 6.00
C MET A 41 -1.19 -12.85 5.58
N ILE A 42 -1.03 -12.18 4.43
CA ILE A 42 -1.90 -11.05 4.05
C ILE A 42 -3.03 -11.42 3.06
N ARG A 43 -3.03 -12.60 2.44
CA ARG A 43 -4.01 -12.94 1.37
C ARG A 43 -5.49 -12.87 1.79
N PHE A 44 -5.76 -12.97 3.09
CA PHE A 44 -7.12 -12.88 3.66
C PHE A 44 -7.33 -11.62 4.50
N SER A 45 -6.37 -10.69 4.51
CA SER A 45 -6.54 -9.43 5.22
C SER A 45 -7.42 -8.47 4.43
N VAL A 46 -8.13 -7.61 5.16
CA VAL A 46 -8.88 -6.49 4.59
C VAL A 46 -8.15 -5.22 4.96
N ASN A 47 -8.02 -4.30 4.00
CA ASN A 47 -7.44 -3.01 4.28
C ASN A 47 -8.46 -2.11 4.99
N ILE A 48 -8.16 -1.69 6.23
CA ILE A 48 -9.02 -0.82 7.04
C ILE A 48 -8.57 0.65 7.05
N MET A 49 -7.32 0.94 6.66
CA MET A 49 -6.76 2.29 6.68
C MET A 49 -5.95 2.53 5.41
N ARG A 50 -6.14 3.70 4.81
CA ARG A 50 -5.42 4.10 3.60
C ARG A 50 -4.57 5.29 4.00
N GLY A 51 -3.29 5.10 4.29
CA GLY A 51 -2.39 6.08 4.91
C GLY A 51 -2.03 5.78 6.37
N CYS A 52 -1.04 6.53 6.89
CA CYS A 52 -0.56 6.34 8.26
C CYS A 52 -1.35 7.19 9.27
N PHE A 53 -2.31 6.57 9.95
CA PHE A 53 -3.02 7.21 11.06
C PHE A 53 -2.21 7.24 12.37
N GLY A 54 -1.54 6.12 12.70
CA GLY A 54 -0.97 5.89 14.03
C GLY A 54 0.39 6.54 14.29
N GLY A 55 1.09 7.03 13.26
CA GLY A 55 2.43 7.64 13.40
C GLY A 55 3.44 6.75 14.14
N CYS A 56 3.31 5.43 14.02
CA CYS A 56 4.11 4.48 14.77
C CYS A 56 5.58 4.56 14.34
N THR A 57 6.51 4.60 15.30
CA THR A 57 7.95 4.75 15.02
C THR A 57 8.61 3.55 14.36
N PHE A 58 7.94 2.39 14.35
CA PHE A 58 8.45 1.15 13.77
C PHE A 58 7.91 0.87 12.36
N CYS A 59 6.88 1.59 11.92
CA CYS A 59 6.19 1.30 10.67
C CYS A 59 6.57 2.32 9.61
N SER A 60 7.13 1.86 8.49
CA SER A 60 7.58 2.73 7.39
C SER A 60 6.44 3.28 6.52
N ILE A 61 5.18 3.05 6.90
CA ILE A 61 4.01 3.54 6.15
C ILE A 61 3.95 5.07 6.21
N THR A 62 4.44 5.70 7.27
CA THR A 62 4.43 7.17 7.39
C THR A 62 5.25 7.83 6.28
N GLU A 63 6.41 7.26 5.92
CA GLU A 63 7.26 7.79 4.85
C GLU A 63 6.71 7.48 3.46
N HIS A 64 6.01 6.35 3.29
CA HIS A 64 5.52 5.90 1.99
C HIS A 64 4.16 6.46 1.61
N GLU A 65 3.22 6.49 2.55
CA GLU A 65 1.83 6.90 2.32
C GLU A 65 1.51 8.28 2.92
N GLY A 66 2.47 8.87 3.64
CA GLY A 66 2.29 10.13 4.32
C GLY A 66 1.49 10.00 5.62
N ARG A 67 1.57 11.05 6.42
CA ARG A 67 0.71 11.22 7.59
C ARG A 67 -0.60 11.84 7.11
N ILE A 68 -1.71 11.18 7.39
CA ILE A 68 -3.06 11.70 7.16
C ILE A 68 -3.48 12.59 8.33
#